data_AF-A0A9D8ZHV8-F1
#
_entry.id   AF-A0A9D8ZHV8-F1
#
_cell.length_a   1.000
_cell.length_b   1.000
_cell.length_c   1.000
_cell.angle_alpha   90.00
_cell.angle_beta   90.00
_cell.angle_gamma   90.00
#
_symmetry.space_group_name_H-M   'P 1'
#
loop_
_entity.id
_entity.type
_entity.pdbx_description
1 polymer ?
#
loop_
_entity_poly.entity_id
_entity_poly.type
_entity_poly.pdbx_seq_one_letter_code
_entity_poly.pdbx_strand_id
1 'polypeptide(L)'
;MKPNRYIKAMEIGLAHEKEGISFFDLLEKLNASMGENMNVGAEKTFVVWFVENFSSDNFKRNNGDIRSNYASYIRYRSDETFNNHEINRAKNVEDWLNKLHWLDGQAAKQYLDYQELVESRKAATLAKKQSNISIGIAVFALLVSSLLGIFSMRTAPKPPYDVKVIENSIQSEELESLKEELNKTKLLLETMVSDTISKKTM
;
A
#
# COMPACT_ATOMS: atom_id res chain seq x y z
N MET A 1 18.06 -7.36 8.29
CA MET A 1 17.48 -8.65 8.72
C MET A 1 18.31 -9.73 8.05
N LYS A 2 18.89 -10.69 8.80
CA LYS A 2 19.69 -11.75 8.16
C LYS A 2 18.78 -12.54 7.20
N PRO A 3 19.20 -12.82 5.96
CA PRO A 3 18.40 -13.61 5.03
C PRO A 3 18.14 -14.99 5.64
N ASN A 4 16.90 -15.47 5.56
CA ASN A 4 16.57 -16.82 6.00
C ASN A 4 16.99 -17.79 4.88
N ARG A 5 17.84 -18.77 5.22
CA ARG A 5 18.38 -19.75 4.25
C ARG A 5 17.30 -20.48 3.46
N TYR A 6 16.17 -20.81 4.10
CA TYR A 6 15.08 -21.56 3.44
C TYR A 6 14.35 -20.68 2.43
N ILE A 7 14.07 -19.43 2.80
CA ILE A 7 13.50 -18.44 1.88
C ILE A 7 14.45 -18.22 0.70
N LYS A 8 15.76 -18.10 0.96
CA LYS A 8 16.74 -17.90 -0.09
C LYS A 8 16.88 -19.12 -1.01
N ALA A 9 16.82 -20.32 -0.46
CA ALA A 9 16.81 -21.56 -1.23
C ALA A 9 15.57 -21.63 -2.15
N MET A 10 14.39 -21.24 -1.65
CA MET A 10 13.18 -21.16 -2.48
C MET A 10 13.29 -20.10 -3.57
N GLU A 11 13.86 -18.92 -3.26
CA GLU A 11 14.15 -17.89 -4.27
C GLU A 11 15.03 -18.43 -5.40
N ILE A 12 16.14 -19.10 -5.05
CA ILE A 12 17.06 -19.69 -6.03
C ILE A 12 16.36 -20.80 -6.81
N GLY A 13 15.61 -21.69 -6.13
CA GLY A 13 14.88 -22.78 -6.76
C GLY A 13 13.85 -22.28 -7.77
N LEU A 14 13.09 -21.24 -7.42
CA LEU A 14 12.12 -20.62 -8.33
C LEU A 14 12.80 -19.95 -9.54
N ALA A 15 13.99 -19.38 -9.36
CA ALA A 15 14.77 -18.82 -10.47
C ALA A 15 15.25 -19.89 -11.47
N HIS A 16 15.30 -21.17 -11.07
CA HIS A 16 15.71 -22.30 -11.92
C HIS A 16 14.52 -23.22 -12.24
N GLU A 17 13.30 -22.67 -12.31
CA GLU A 17 12.08 -23.47 -12.59
C GLU A 17 12.15 -24.21 -13.94
N LYS A 18 12.90 -23.73 -14.93
CA LYS A 18 12.96 -24.36 -16.25
C LYS A 18 14.01 -25.47 -16.33
N GLU A 19 15.18 -25.23 -15.77
CA GLU A 19 16.36 -26.10 -15.90
C GLU A 19 16.60 -27.00 -14.69
N GLY A 20 16.01 -26.67 -13.53
CA GLY A 20 16.27 -27.35 -12.26
C GLY A 20 17.62 -26.99 -11.64
N ILE A 21 17.86 -27.46 -10.42
CA ILE A 21 19.11 -27.24 -9.69
C ILE A 21 19.50 -28.48 -8.87
N SER A 22 20.79 -28.82 -8.84
CA SER A 22 21.29 -29.88 -7.95
C SER A 22 21.37 -29.39 -6.50
N PHE A 23 21.40 -30.31 -5.54
CA PHE A 23 21.56 -29.94 -4.13
C PHE A 23 22.89 -29.20 -3.89
N PHE A 24 23.97 -29.65 -4.51
CA PHE A 24 25.29 -29.06 -4.31
C PHE A 24 25.39 -27.66 -4.94
N ASP A 25 24.84 -27.46 -6.15
CA ASP A 25 24.78 -26.13 -6.77
C ASP A 25 23.92 -25.18 -5.93
N LEU A 26 22.80 -25.67 -5.39
CA LEU A 26 21.96 -24.88 -4.49
C LEU A 26 22.72 -24.50 -3.21
N LEU A 27 23.44 -25.45 -2.61
CA LEU A 27 24.24 -25.22 -1.42
C LEU A 27 25.37 -24.21 -1.66
N GLU A 28 26.05 -24.29 -2.80
CA GLU A 28 27.07 -23.33 -3.22
C GLU A 28 26.49 -21.92 -3.36
N LYS A 29 25.41 -21.76 -4.14
CA LYS A 29 24.74 -20.47 -4.32
C LYS A 29 24.22 -19.89 -3.00
N LEU A 30 23.72 -20.76 -2.11
CA LEU A 30 23.27 -20.37 -0.79
C LEU A 30 24.43 -19.84 0.06
N ASN A 31 25.53 -20.59 0.17
CA ASN A 31 26.71 -20.19 0.95
C ASN A 31 27.30 -18.88 0.40
N ALA A 32 27.38 -18.73 -0.93
CA ALA A 32 27.83 -17.49 -1.57
C ALA A 32 26.92 -16.30 -1.21
N SER A 33 25.60 -16.49 -1.20
CA SER A 33 24.64 -15.42 -0.86
C SER A 33 24.64 -15.03 0.62
N MET A 34 25.04 -15.96 1.50
CA MET A 34 25.02 -15.78 2.95
C MET A 34 26.37 -15.31 3.51
N GLY A 35 27.45 -15.48 2.74
CA GLY A 35 28.82 -15.13 3.16
C GLY A 35 29.42 -16.08 4.19
N GLU A 36 28.77 -17.21 4.46
CA GLU A 36 29.23 -18.23 5.41
C GLU A 36 28.88 -19.63 4.89
N ASN A 37 29.80 -20.58 5.09
CA ASN A 37 29.56 -21.98 4.76
C ASN A 37 28.69 -22.64 5.83
N MET A 38 27.74 -23.45 5.38
CA MET A 38 26.93 -24.25 6.28
C MET A 38 27.79 -25.28 7.03
N ASN A 39 27.66 -25.36 8.35
CA ASN A 39 28.28 -26.44 9.11
C ASN A 39 27.54 -27.76 8.86
N VAL A 40 28.20 -28.89 9.17
CA VAL A 40 27.68 -30.24 8.91
C VAL A 40 26.30 -30.48 9.54
N GLY A 41 26.06 -29.97 10.75
CA GLY A 41 24.77 -30.12 11.44
C GLY A 41 23.65 -29.39 10.71
N ALA A 42 23.90 -28.15 10.29
CA ALA A 42 22.95 -27.36 9.52
C ALA A 42 22.73 -27.97 8.13
N GLU A 43 23.78 -28.48 7.48
CA GLU A 43 23.71 -29.16 6.17
C GLU A 43 22.80 -30.39 6.25
N LYS A 44 22.93 -31.18 7.32
CA LYS A 44 22.06 -32.32 7.59
C LYS A 44 20.59 -31.93 7.81
N THR A 45 20.30 -30.82 8.46
CA THR A 45 18.91 -30.35 8.57
C THR A 45 18.40 -29.78 7.24
N PHE A 46 19.28 -29.14 6.49
CA PHE A 46 18.95 -28.53 5.21
C PHE A 46 18.65 -29.58 4.14
N VAL A 47 19.38 -30.69 4.10
CA VAL A 47 19.10 -31.76 3.14
C VAL A 47 17.72 -32.39 3.40
N VAL A 48 17.31 -32.55 4.66
CA VAL A 48 15.97 -33.08 4.99
C VAL A 48 14.89 -32.12 4.48
N TRP A 49 15.06 -30.83 4.74
CA TRP A 49 14.17 -29.80 4.22
C TRP A 49 14.17 -29.76 2.68
N PHE A 50 15.33 -29.91 2.04
CA PHE A 50 15.46 -29.93 0.59
C PHE A 50 14.63 -31.06 -0.02
N VAL A 51 14.73 -32.29 0.49
CA VAL A 51 13.94 -33.44 0.02
C VAL A 51 12.43 -33.20 0.14
N GLU A 52 12.00 -32.44 1.14
CA GLU A 52 10.59 -32.13 1.37
C GLU A 52 10.04 -31.05 0.44
N ASN A 53 10.91 -30.22 -0.15
CA ASN A 53 10.52 -29.03 -0.90
C ASN A 53 11.00 -29.03 -2.35
N PHE A 54 11.83 -29.98 -2.72
CA PHE A 54 12.37 -30.15 -4.06
C PHE A 54 12.15 -31.58 -4.54
N SER A 55 11.73 -31.73 -5.78
CA SER A 55 11.52 -33.03 -6.43
C SER A 55 12.36 -33.16 -7.69
N SER A 56 12.83 -34.38 -7.97
CA SER A 56 13.49 -34.71 -9.23
C SER A 56 12.54 -35.51 -10.12
N ASP A 57 12.57 -35.28 -11.43
CA ASP A 57 11.84 -36.09 -12.39
C ASP A 57 12.11 -37.59 -12.19
N ASN A 58 11.02 -38.36 -12.11
CA ASN A 58 11.01 -39.83 -11.96
C ASN A 58 11.45 -40.40 -10.61
N PHE A 59 11.70 -39.59 -9.57
CA PHE A 59 12.10 -40.14 -8.27
C PHE A 59 11.61 -39.28 -7.09
N LYS A 60 10.57 -39.75 -6.39
CA LYS A 60 10.30 -39.34 -5.00
C LYS A 60 10.92 -40.37 -4.08
N ARG A 61 12.08 -40.04 -3.51
CA ARG A 61 12.72 -40.87 -2.51
C ARG A 61 12.06 -40.63 -1.15
N ASN A 62 11.91 -41.68 -0.35
CA ASN A 62 11.34 -41.56 0.99
C ASN A 62 12.30 -40.76 1.90
N ASN A 63 11.80 -39.74 2.61
CA ASN A 63 12.57 -38.90 3.53
C ASN A 63 13.31 -39.73 4.59
N GLY A 64 12.72 -40.85 5.02
CA GLY A 64 13.35 -41.77 5.99
C GLY A 64 14.66 -42.37 5.48
N ASP A 65 14.73 -42.67 4.18
CA ASP A 65 15.93 -43.25 3.56
C ASP A 65 17.01 -42.18 3.37
N ILE A 66 16.66 -40.95 3.00
CA ILE A 66 17.67 -39.91 2.84
C ILE A 66 18.23 -39.49 4.19
N ARG A 67 17.40 -39.29 5.22
CA ARG A 67 17.87 -38.88 6.55
C ARG A 67 18.84 -39.88 7.17
N SER A 68 18.56 -41.18 7.01
CA SER A 68 19.41 -42.26 7.52
C SER A 68 20.69 -42.44 6.68
N ASN A 69 20.59 -42.37 5.35
CA ASN A 69 21.73 -42.57 4.46
C ASN A 69 22.63 -41.33 4.31
N TYR A 70 22.12 -40.12 4.57
CA TYR A 70 22.94 -38.89 4.53
C TYR A 70 24.05 -38.90 5.58
N ALA A 71 23.82 -39.54 6.72
CA ALA A 71 24.87 -39.73 7.72
C ALA A 71 26.02 -40.59 7.15
N SER A 72 25.71 -41.64 6.39
CA SER A 72 26.72 -42.42 5.66
C SER A 72 27.46 -41.58 4.62
N TYR A 73 26.75 -40.69 3.91
CA TYR A 73 27.37 -39.75 2.95
C TYR A 73 28.36 -38.78 3.62
N ILE A 74 27.97 -38.14 4.73
CA ILE A 74 28.86 -37.22 5.46
C ILE A 74 30.11 -37.92 5.96
N ARG A 75 29.95 -39.12 6.53
CA ARG A 75 31.08 -39.92 6.98
C ARG A 75 31.96 -40.30 5.77
N TYR A 76 31.36 -40.73 4.66
CA TYR A 76 32.07 -41.09 3.42
C TYR A 76 32.92 -39.94 2.89
N ARG A 77 32.41 -38.70 2.91
CA ARG A 77 33.17 -37.49 2.54
C ARG A 77 34.32 -37.17 3.50
N SER A 78 34.34 -37.77 4.68
CA SER A 78 35.33 -37.50 5.74
C SER A 78 36.43 -38.58 5.82
N ASP A 79 36.53 -39.46 4.82
CA ASP A 79 37.52 -40.55 4.71
C ASP A 79 37.58 -41.49 5.93
N GLU A 80 36.46 -41.67 6.66
CA GLU A 80 36.39 -42.71 7.69
C GLU A 80 36.42 -44.12 7.07
N THR A 81 36.75 -45.16 7.85
CA THR A 81 36.68 -46.54 7.38
C THR A 81 35.24 -47.05 7.27
N PHE A 82 34.87 -47.64 6.13
CA PHE A 82 33.51 -48.15 5.85
C PHE A 82 33.48 -49.61 5.45
N ASN A 83 32.31 -50.22 5.66
CA ASN A 83 31.96 -51.44 4.94
C ASN A 83 31.36 -51.13 3.55
N ASN A 84 31.35 -52.12 2.65
CA ASN A 84 30.84 -51.97 1.28
C ASN A 84 29.37 -51.52 1.22
N HIS A 85 28.54 -51.86 2.21
CA HIS A 85 27.14 -51.45 2.25
C HIS A 85 26.98 -49.95 2.55
N GLU A 86 27.80 -49.39 3.43
CA GLU A 86 27.80 -47.96 3.75
C GLU A 86 28.29 -47.13 2.57
N ILE A 87 29.31 -47.60 1.84
CA ILE A 87 29.80 -46.95 0.61
C ILE A 87 28.69 -46.88 -0.44
N ASN A 88 27.99 -48.00 -0.68
CA ASN A 88 26.90 -48.02 -1.66
C ASN A 88 25.75 -47.08 -1.26
N ARG A 89 25.42 -46.99 0.04
CA ARG A 89 24.41 -46.03 0.53
C ARG A 89 24.85 -44.59 0.33
N ALA A 90 26.11 -44.28 0.62
CA ALA A 90 26.68 -42.95 0.43
C ALA A 90 26.65 -42.54 -1.05
N LYS A 91 27.12 -43.40 -1.95
CA LYS A 91 27.07 -43.18 -3.41
C LYS A 91 25.65 -43.00 -3.92
N ASN A 92 24.70 -43.82 -3.47
CA ASN A 92 23.29 -43.66 -3.85
C ASN A 92 22.69 -42.32 -3.38
N VAL A 93 23.17 -41.76 -2.27
CA VAL A 93 22.75 -40.43 -1.80
C VAL A 93 23.41 -39.34 -2.63
N GLU A 94 24.72 -39.43 -2.84
CA GLU A 94 25.48 -38.51 -3.69
C GLU A 94 24.91 -38.43 -5.11
N ASP A 95 24.69 -39.57 -5.76
CA ASP A 95 24.08 -39.66 -7.09
C ASP A 95 22.69 -39.02 -7.14
N TRP A 96 21.90 -39.15 -6.07
CA TRP A 96 20.59 -38.52 -5.99
C TRP A 96 20.73 -37.00 -5.83
N LEU A 97 21.59 -36.52 -4.93
CA LEU A 97 21.82 -35.10 -4.67
C LEU A 97 22.41 -34.36 -5.87
N ASN A 98 23.15 -35.06 -6.73
CA ASN A 98 23.70 -34.54 -7.99
C ASN A 98 22.65 -34.40 -9.10
N LYS A 99 21.47 -35.02 -8.98
CA LYS A 99 20.41 -34.86 -9.99
C LYS A 99 19.83 -33.45 -9.94
N LEU A 100 19.21 -33.04 -11.05
CA LEU A 100 18.42 -31.82 -11.11
C LEU A 100 17.12 -32.00 -10.33
N HIS A 101 16.81 -31.00 -9.52
CA HIS A 101 15.56 -30.92 -8.78
C HIS A 101 14.86 -29.59 -9.06
N TRP A 102 13.54 -29.62 -8.97
CA TRP A 102 12.66 -28.48 -9.13
C TRP A 102 11.97 -28.18 -7.82
N LEU A 103 11.75 -26.90 -7.56
CA LEU A 103 11.03 -26.45 -6.38
C LEU A 103 9.57 -26.91 -6.47
N ASP A 104 9.09 -27.61 -5.44
CA ASP A 104 7.72 -28.10 -5.40
C ASP A 104 6.73 -26.92 -5.36
N GLY A 105 5.58 -27.08 -6.01
CA GLY A 105 4.57 -26.01 -6.10
C GLY A 105 4.11 -25.47 -4.74
N GLN A 106 4.08 -26.30 -3.69
CA GLN A 106 3.76 -25.85 -2.34
C GLN A 106 4.84 -24.94 -1.75
N ALA A 107 6.12 -25.28 -1.97
CA ALA A 107 7.25 -24.47 -1.52
C ALA A 107 7.35 -23.17 -2.34
N ALA A 108 7.14 -23.25 -3.66
CA ALA A 108 7.02 -22.08 -4.53
C ALA A 108 5.92 -21.13 -4.05
N LYS A 109 4.73 -21.66 -3.72
CA LYS A 109 3.64 -20.87 -3.15
C LYS A 109 4.03 -20.21 -1.82
N GLN A 110 4.64 -20.95 -0.90
CA GLN A 110 5.08 -20.38 0.39
C GLN A 110 6.05 -19.21 0.20
N TYR A 111 6.93 -19.30 -0.80
CA TYR A 111 7.83 -18.20 -1.13
C TYR A 111 7.09 -16.98 -1.70
N LEU A 112 6.11 -17.18 -2.58
CA LEU A 112 5.26 -16.10 -3.09
C LEU A 112 4.45 -15.44 -1.97
N ASP A 113 3.81 -16.24 -1.11
CA ASP A 113 3.06 -15.75 0.06
C ASP A 113 3.97 -14.92 0.99
N TYR A 114 5.25 -15.33 1.14
CA TYR A 114 6.24 -14.55 1.89
C TYR A 114 6.55 -13.21 1.23
N GLN A 115 6.70 -13.16 -0.10
CA GLN A 115 6.93 -11.89 -0.83
C GLN A 115 5.75 -10.94 -0.68
N GLU A 116 4.52 -11.45 -0.85
CA GLU A 116 3.29 -10.68 -0.65
C GLU A 116 3.17 -10.12 0.77
N LEU A 117 3.56 -10.91 1.79
CA LEU A 117 3.58 -10.45 3.17
C LEU A 117 4.61 -9.34 3.39
N VAL A 118 5.79 -9.45 2.79
CA VAL A 118 6.85 -8.41 2.86
C VAL A 118 6.36 -7.11 2.21
N GLU A 119 5.72 -7.19 1.05
CA GLU A 119 5.13 -6.03 0.37
C GLU A 119 3.97 -5.42 1.16
N SER A 120 3.08 -6.25 1.69
CA SER A 120 1.96 -5.81 2.54
C SER A 120 2.46 -5.07 3.78
N ARG A 121 3.55 -5.53 4.40
CA ARG A 121 4.18 -4.82 5.53
C ARG A 121 4.73 -3.46 5.11
N LYS A 122 5.40 -3.37 3.95
CA LYS A 122 5.87 -2.08 3.40
C LYS A 122 4.70 -1.14 3.17
N ALA A 123 3.63 -1.60 2.51
CA ALA A 123 2.43 -0.81 2.27
C ALA A 123 1.79 -0.33 3.58
N ALA A 124 1.66 -1.21 4.58
CA ALA A 124 1.14 -0.85 5.90
C ALA A 124 1.99 0.22 6.61
N THR A 125 3.33 0.12 6.52
CA THR A 125 4.22 1.15 7.10
C THR A 125 4.09 2.50 6.40
N LEU A 126 3.92 2.51 5.07
CA LEU A 126 3.69 3.72 4.29
C LEU A 126 2.32 4.34 4.63
N ALA A 127 1.27 3.53 4.70
CA ALA A 127 -0.07 3.98 5.11
C ALA A 127 -0.06 4.57 6.52
N LYS A 128 0.65 3.94 7.47
CA LYS A 128 0.83 4.48 8.82
C LYS A 128 1.54 5.83 8.82
N LYS A 129 2.59 5.99 7.99
CA LYS A 129 3.30 7.27 7.85
C LYS A 129 2.39 8.36 7.28
N GLN A 130 1.62 8.05 6.24
CA GLN A 130 0.64 8.97 5.65
C GLN A 130 -0.45 9.34 6.65
N SER A 131 -0.98 8.37 7.39
CA SER A 131 -1.97 8.59 8.46
C SER A 131 -1.45 9.57 9.52
N ASN A 132 -0.21 9.39 9.98
CA ASN A 132 0.40 10.32 10.94
C ASN A 132 0.52 11.76 10.40
N ILE A 133 0.84 11.92 9.12
CA ILE A 133 0.88 13.25 8.47
C ILE A 133 -0.52 13.85 8.43
N SER A 134 -1.53 13.09 8.02
CA SER A 134 -2.93 13.55 7.97
C SER A 134 -3.44 13.96 9.35
N ILE A 135 -3.11 13.20 10.40
CA ILE A 135 -3.42 13.56 11.79
C ILE A 135 -2.78 14.90 12.15
N GLY A 136 -1.51 15.10 11.80
CA GLY A 136 -0.81 16.38 12.03
C GLY A 136 -1.48 17.56 11.34
N ILE A 137 -1.87 17.41 10.06
CA ILE A 137 -2.58 18.43 9.29
C ILE A 137 -3.93 18.76 9.96
N ALA A 138 -4.68 17.74 10.39
CA ALA A 138 -5.96 17.94 11.05
C ALA A 138 -5.82 18.73 12.36
N VAL A 139 -4.84 18.36 13.21
CA VAL A 139 -4.55 19.09 14.45
C VAL A 139 -4.17 20.54 14.16
N PHE A 140 -3.32 20.78 13.16
CA PHE A 140 -2.94 22.13 12.76
C PHE A 140 -4.13 22.95 12.25
N ALA A 141 -4.99 22.37 11.41
CA ALA A 141 -6.18 23.03 10.90
C ALA A 141 -7.17 23.40 12.01
N LEU A 142 -7.32 22.54 13.02
CA LEU A 142 -8.12 22.84 14.22
C LEU A 142 -7.54 24.03 14.99
N LEU A 143 -6.23 24.06 15.23
CA LEU A 143 -5.57 25.16 15.93
C LEU A 143 -5.72 26.49 15.17
N VAL A 144 -5.48 26.50 13.86
CA VAL A 144 -5.63 27.71 13.02
C VAL A 144 -7.07 28.20 13.04
N SER A 145 -8.04 27.29 12.90
CA SER A 145 -9.47 27.64 12.95
C SER A 145 -9.87 28.27 14.29
N SER A 146 -9.41 27.70 15.40
CA SER A 146 -9.66 28.26 16.74
C SER A 146 -9.02 29.64 16.93
N LEU A 147 -7.78 29.83 16.47
CA LEU A 147 -7.09 31.13 16.56
C LEU A 147 -7.79 32.20 15.72
N LEU A 148 -8.17 31.87 14.48
CA LEU A 148 -8.93 32.78 13.61
C LEU A 148 -10.30 33.13 14.21
N GLY A 149 -10.98 32.17 14.84
CA GLY A 149 -12.24 32.41 15.57
C GLY A 149 -12.06 33.42 16.72
N ILE A 150 -11.01 33.27 17.53
CA ILE A 150 -10.71 34.20 18.63
C ILE A 150 -10.35 35.60 18.10
N PHE A 151 -9.55 35.68 17.03
CA PHE A 151 -9.22 36.96 16.39
C PHE A 151 -10.48 37.65 15.85
N SER A 152 -11.33 36.91 15.14
CA SER A 152 -12.60 37.41 14.61
C SER A 152 -13.51 37.96 15.72
N MET A 153 -13.61 37.26 16.86
CA MET A 153 -14.37 37.75 18.02
C MET A 153 -13.79 39.03 18.65
N ARG A 154 -12.48 39.25 18.60
CA ARG A 154 -11.85 40.49 19.12
C ARG A 154 -12.05 41.68 18.20
N THR A 155 -12.11 41.45 16.90
CA THR A 155 -12.38 42.48 15.89
C THR A 155 -13.88 42.70 15.64
N ALA A 156 -14.74 41.86 16.19
CA ALA A 156 -16.18 42.01 16.08
C ALA A 156 -16.61 43.33 16.75
N PRO A 157 -17.49 44.13 16.10
CA PRO A 157 -17.99 45.36 16.69
C PRO A 157 -18.71 45.05 18.01
N LYS A 158 -18.39 45.79 19.07
CA LYS A 158 -19.04 45.60 20.37
C LYS A 158 -20.47 46.15 20.30
N PRO A 159 -21.48 45.40 20.79
CA PRO A 159 -22.84 45.92 20.88
C PRO A 159 -22.93 47.03 21.95
N PRO A 160 -23.89 47.96 21.83
CA PRO A 160 -24.95 48.01 20.82
C PRO A 160 -24.40 48.44 19.44
N TYR A 161 -24.84 47.75 18.39
CA TYR A 161 -24.48 48.12 17.02
C TYR A 161 -25.20 49.43 16.68
N ASP A 162 -24.45 50.49 16.42
CA ASP A 162 -25.02 51.71 15.82
C ASP A 162 -25.41 51.41 14.38
N VAL A 163 -26.66 50.95 14.22
CA VAL A 163 -27.30 50.87 12.91
C VAL A 163 -27.61 52.29 12.49
N LYS A 164 -26.74 52.89 11.65
CA LYS A 164 -27.12 54.09 10.90
C LYS A 164 -28.22 53.68 9.93
N VAL A 165 -29.47 53.95 10.30
CA VAL A 165 -30.59 53.94 9.36
C VAL A 165 -30.32 55.09 8.40
N ILE A 166 -29.78 54.76 7.23
CA ILE A 166 -29.72 55.69 6.11
C ILE A 166 -31.14 55.69 5.54
N GLU A 167 -31.96 56.64 5.97
CA GLU A 167 -33.15 56.97 5.19
C GLU A 167 -32.67 57.42 3.80
N ASN A 168 -32.97 56.61 2.79
CA ASN A 168 -32.67 56.93 1.39
C ASN A 168 -33.47 58.17 1.00
N SER A 169 -32.87 59.37 1.15
CA SER A 169 -33.42 60.64 0.64
C SER A 169 -33.63 60.64 -0.88
N ILE A 170 -33.01 59.70 -1.59
CA ILE A 170 -33.19 59.49 -3.04
C ILE A 170 -34.62 59.04 -3.36
N GLN A 171 -35.27 58.26 -2.48
CA GLN A 171 -36.65 57.83 -2.70
C GLN A 171 -37.66 58.95 -2.45
N SER A 172 -37.39 59.94 -1.60
CA SER A 172 -38.36 61.02 -1.36
C SER A 172 -38.42 62.01 -2.51
N GLU A 173 -37.27 62.31 -3.15
CA GLU A 173 -37.21 63.27 -4.26
C GLU A 173 -37.87 62.69 -5.54
N GLU A 174 -37.59 61.44 -5.89
CA GLU A 174 -38.27 60.75 -7.01
C GLU A 174 -39.78 60.61 -6.76
N LEU A 175 -40.19 60.36 -5.51
CA LEU A 175 -41.59 60.17 -5.18
C LEU A 175 -42.37 61.50 -5.15
N GLU A 176 -41.71 62.62 -4.84
CA GLU A 176 -42.28 63.96 -5.02
C GLU A 176 -42.37 64.35 -6.50
N SER A 177 -41.34 64.10 -7.30
CA SER A 177 -41.37 64.42 -8.74
C SER A 177 -42.45 63.62 -9.47
N LEU A 178 -42.61 62.34 -9.15
CA LEU A 178 -43.68 61.48 -9.69
C LEU A 178 -45.07 61.95 -9.29
N LYS A 179 -45.25 62.45 -8.05
CA LYS A 179 -46.54 63.04 -7.63
C LYS A 179 -46.86 64.32 -8.37
N GLU A 180 -45.87 65.16 -8.61
CA GLU A 180 -46.04 66.42 -9.33
C GLU A 180 -46.38 66.18 -10.81
N GLU A 181 -45.69 65.23 -11.45
CA GLU A 181 -45.96 64.83 -12.83
C GLU A 181 -47.35 64.19 -12.99
N LEU A 182 -47.77 63.36 -12.02
CA LEU A 182 -49.11 62.77 -12.00
C LEU A 182 -50.20 63.83 -11.83
N ASN A 183 -49.98 64.84 -10.98
CA ASN A 183 -50.92 65.96 -10.83
C ASN A 183 -51.04 66.79 -12.10
N LYS A 184 -49.92 67.09 -12.77
CA LYS A 184 -49.90 67.82 -14.03
C LYS A 184 -50.63 67.05 -15.14
N THR A 185 -50.41 65.74 -15.20
CA THR A 185 -51.08 64.85 -16.17
C THR A 185 -52.57 64.77 -15.91
N LYS A 186 -52.99 64.70 -14.64
CA LYS A 186 -54.41 64.74 -14.26
C LYS A 186 -55.08 66.05 -14.67
N LEU A 187 -54.42 67.18 -14.45
CA LEU A 187 -54.94 68.50 -14.81
C LEU A 187 -55.06 68.66 -16.34
N LEU A 188 -54.08 68.17 -17.10
CA LEU A 188 -54.16 68.10 -18.56
C LEU A 188 -55.33 67.23 -19.04
N LEU A 189 -55.52 66.05 -18.45
CA LEU A 189 -56.66 65.19 -18.75
C LEU A 189 -58.00 65.87 -18.44
N GLU A 190 -58.13 66.55 -17.30
CA GLU A 190 -59.35 67.30 -16.96
C GLU A 190 -59.63 68.44 -17.96
N THR A 191 -58.61 69.19 -18.38
CA THR A 191 -58.77 70.23 -19.41
C THR A 191 -59.15 69.65 -20.77
N MET A 192 -58.54 68.54 -21.18
CA MET A 192 -58.89 67.85 -22.42
C MET A 192 -60.31 67.29 -22.37
N VAL A 193 -60.74 66.71 -21.25
CA VAL A 193 -62.11 66.22 -21.07
C VAL A 193 -63.11 67.39 -21.09
N SER A 194 -62.78 68.52 -20.45
CA SER A 194 -63.61 69.73 -20.49
C SER A 194 -63.76 70.30 -21.90
N ASP A 195 -62.67 70.40 -22.66
CA ASP A 195 -62.67 70.86 -24.06
C ASP A 195 -63.41 69.88 -24.99
N THR A 196 -63.32 68.57 -24.72
CA THR A 196 -64.02 67.55 -25.52
C THR A 196 -65.52 67.56 -25.24
N ILE A 197 -65.95 67.88 -24.01
CA ILE A 197 -67.36 68.07 -23.67
C ILE A 197 -67.89 69.37 -24.28
N SER A 198 -67.12 70.46 -24.25
CA SER A 198 -67.52 71.74 -24.84
C SER A 198 -67.65 71.71 -26.38
N LYS A 199 -66.92 70.84 -27.08
CA LYS A 199 -67.04 70.66 -28.54
C LYS A 199 -68.17 69.72 -28.98
N LYS A 200 -68.82 69.00 -28.06
CA LYS A 200 -69.91 68.06 -28.38
C LYS A 200 -71.32 68.67 -28.16
N THR A 201 -71.39 69.91 -27.65
CA THR A 201 -72.62 70.67 -27.40
C THR A 201 -72.74 71.95 -28.23
N MET A 202 -71.99 72.06 -29.33
CA MET A 202 -72.21 73.06 -30.39
C MET A 202 -72.58 72.38 -31.70
#